data_AF-A0A974Y2K9-F1
#
_entry.id   AF-A0A974Y2K9-F1
#
_cell.length_a   1.000
_cell.length_b   1.000
_cell.length_c   1.000
_cell.angle_alpha   90.00
_cell.angle_beta   90.00
_cell.angle_gamma   90.00
#
_symmetry.space_group_name_H-M   'P 1'
#
loop_
_entity.id
_entity.type
_entity.pdbx_description
1 polymer ?
#
loop_
_entity_poly.entity_id
_entity_poly.type
_entity_poly.pdbx_seq_one_letter_code
_entity_poly.pdbx_strand_id
1 'polypeptide(L)'
;MIHTYITKTLKGFIGCIDRQKGNIIWGKGMYEGCIVSPPSLYGNSLFILADCSLYLIDKISGIIYQRKAVGHSPYSACSILSKRVVIGGGEPPSNGILISYLIKENMLCLNEIISYYETGNYTENSNM
;
A
#
# COMPACT_ATOMS: atom_id res chain seq x y z
N MET A 1 -9.50 17.24 13.74
CA MET A 1 -10.45 16.61 12.80
C MET A 1 -10.20 15.11 12.82
N ILE A 2 -11.25 14.29 12.90
CA ILE A 2 -11.11 12.84 12.85
C ILE A 2 -11.41 12.40 11.42
N HIS A 3 -10.43 11.81 10.77
CA HIS A 3 -10.54 11.32 9.40
C HIS A 3 -10.76 9.81 9.41
N THR A 4 -11.64 9.34 8.53
CA THR A 4 -11.78 7.92 8.21
C THR A 4 -11.27 7.71 6.78
N TYR A 5 -10.47 6.68 6.57
CA TYR A 5 -9.94 6.33 5.24
C TYR A 5 -10.71 5.16 4.68
N ILE A 6 -11.05 5.24 3.41
CA ILE A 6 -11.89 4.25 2.74
C ILE A 6 -11.17 3.67 1.53
N THR A 7 -11.27 2.36 1.37
CA THR A 7 -11.02 1.65 0.12
C THR A 7 -12.34 1.03 -0.31
N LYS A 8 -12.74 1.24 -1.57
CA LYS A 8 -13.94 0.60 -2.15
C LYS A 8 -13.49 -0.55 -3.03
N THR A 9 -13.77 -1.76 -2.55
CA THR A 9 -13.24 -2.98 -3.12
C THR A 9 -13.56 -3.18 -4.59
N LEU A 10 -14.78 -2.91 -5.03
CA LEU A 10 -15.23 -3.23 -6.40
C LEU A 10 -15.18 -2.05 -7.38
N LYS A 11 -14.71 -0.88 -6.94
CA LYS A 11 -14.74 0.34 -7.77
C LYS A 11 -13.38 1.03 -7.88
N GLY A 12 -12.33 0.42 -7.35
CA GLY A 12 -10.98 0.95 -7.47
C GLY A 12 -10.86 2.31 -6.81
N PHE A 13 -11.58 2.58 -5.72
CA PHE A 13 -11.62 3.92 -5.15
C PHE A 13 -10.94 3.95 -3.80
N ILE A 14 -10.03 4.90 -3.63
CA ILE A 14 -9.48 5.27 -2.33
C ILE A 14 -9.89 6.68 -1.96
N GLY A 15 -10.07 6.94 -0.68
CA GLY A 15 -10.48 8.26 -0.23
C GLY A 15 -10.31 8.50 1.25
N CYS A 16 -10.56 9.75 1.62
CA CYS A 16 -10.70 10.19 2.99
C CYS A 16 -12.07 10.86 3.15
N ILE A 17 -12.73 10.55 4.24
CA ILE A 17 -14.00 11.15 4.62
C ILE A 17 -13.87 11.84 5.97
N ASP A 18 -14.61 12.94 6.13
CA ASP A 18 -14.85 13.54 7.42
C ASP A 18 -15.70 12.58 8.26
N ARG A 19 -15.18 12.11 9.39
CA ARG A 19 -15.90 11.12 10.22
C ARG A 19 -17.20 11.66 10.80
N GLN A 20 -17.32 12.97 11.03
CA GLN A 20 -18.50 13.58 11.64
C GLN A 20 -19.57 13.89 10.60
N LYS A 21 -19.16 14.45 9.45
CA LYS A 21 -20.08 14.92 8.40
C LYS A 21 -20.35 13.88 7.33
N GLY A 22 -19.48 12.88 7.18
CA GLY A 22 -19.56 11.88 6.12
C GLY A 22 -19.16 12.38 4.73
N ASN A 23 -18.75 13.65 4.60
CA ASN A 23 -18.35 14.23 3.33
C ASN A 23 -16.97 13.73 2.89
N ILE A 24 -16.79 13.51 1.60
CA ILE A 24 -15.48 13.17 1.01
C ILE A 24 -14.57 14.40 1.08
N ILE A 25 -13.42 14.24 1.73
CA ILE A 25 -12.36 15.26 1.78
C ILE A 25 -11.52 15.16 0.50
N TRP A 26 -11.11 13.94 0.14
CA TRP A 26 -10.45 13.64 -1.12
C TRP A 26 -10.76 12.22 -1.57
N GLY A 27 -10.65 11.99 -2.88
CA GLY A 27 -10.90 10.68 -3.50
C GLY A 27 -10.10 10.50 -4.78
N LYS A 28 -9.70 9.26 -5.06
CA LYS A 28 -8.99 8.88 -6.29
C LYS A 28 -9.49 7.53 -6.80
N GLY A 29 -9.69 7.45 -8.11
CA GLY A 29 -9.87 6.18 -8.82
C GLY A 29 -8.52 5.58 -9.19
N MET A 30 -8.38 4.29 -8.96
CA MET A 30 -7.27 3.42 -9.34
C MET A 30 -7.64 2.70 -10.64
N TYR A 31 -6.65 2.22 -11.37
CA TYR A 31 -6.80 1.78 -12.76
C TYR A 31 -7.37 0.36 -12.90
N GLU A 32 -6.99 -0.57 -12.03
CA GLU A 32 -7.43 -1.97 -12.10
C GLU A 32 -8.85 -2.20 -11.58
N GLY A 33 -9.49 -1.17 -11.01
CA GLY A 33 -10.89 -1.20 -10.62
C GLY A 33 -11.22 -2.04 -9.38
N CYS A 34 -10.31 -2.90 -8.90
CA CYS A 34 -10.48 -3.67 -7.67
C CYS A 34 -9.40 -3.34 -6.64
N ILE A 35 -9.80 -3.08 -5.38
CA ILE A 35 -8.88 -2.86 -4.25
C ILE A 35 -9.32 -3.77 -3.10
N VAL A 36 -8.74 -4.95 -3.08
CA VAL A 36 -9.05 -5.99 -2.09
C VAL A 36 -8.32 -5.80 -0.76
N SER A 37 -7.23 -5.04 -0.78
CA SER A 37 -6.37 -4.82 0.36
C SER A 37 -6.91 -3.68 1.24
N PRO A 38 -7.02 -3.85 2.55
CA PRO A 38 -7.31 -2.74 3.46
C PRO A 38 -6.16 -1.72 3.47
N PRO A 39 -6.44 -0.43 3.71
CA PRO A 39 -5.41 0.58 3.88
C PRO A 39 -4.59 0.37 5.15
N SER A 40 -3.34 0.84 5.16
CA SER A 40 -2.49 0.85 6.36
C SER A 40 -1.99 2.27 6.64
N LEU A 41 -1.87 2.64 7.91
CA LEU A 41 -1.49 3.98 8.35
C LEU A 41 -0.12 3.98 9.03
N TYR A 42 0.72 4.95 8.71
CA TYR A 42 1.98 5.19 9.41
C TYR A 42 2.32 6.69 9.38
N GLY A 43 2.37 7.31 10.56
CA GLY A 43 2.60 8.75 10.69
C GLY A 43 1.56 9.58 9.92
N ASN A 44 2.02 10.44 9.00
CA ASN A 44 1.17 11.22 8.11
C ASN A 44 0.86 10.53 6.77
N SER A 45 1.25 9.26 6.63
CA SER A 45 1.10 8.52 5.38
C SER A 45 0.07 7.41 5.46
N LEU A 46 -0.56 7.18 4.31
CA LEU A 46 -1.43 6.07 3.99
C LEU A 46 -0.71 5.16 3.00
N PHE A 47 -0.69 3.87 3.29
CA PHE A 47 -0.18 2.82 2.42
C PHE A 47 -1.36 2.07 1.82
N ILE A 48 -1.40 2.01 0.49
CA ILE A 48 -2.45 1.35 -0.29
C ILE A 48 -1.80 0.36 -1.25
N LEU A 49 -2.35 -0.85 -1.32
CA LEU A 49 -2.01 -1.81 -2.36
C LEU A 49 -3.12 -1.80 -3.42
N ALA A 50 -2.75 -1.42 -4.65
CA ALA A 50 -3.62 -1.33 -5.81
C ALA A 50 -2.76 -1.28 -7.08
N ASP A 51 -3.32 -1.57 -8.26
CA ASP A 51 -2.63 -1.44 -9.55
C ASP A 51 -1.26 -2.15 -9.58
N CYS A 52 -1.24 -3.38 -9.06
CA CYS A 52 -0.03 -4.19 -8.83
C CYS A 52 1.11 -3.43 -8.10
N SER A 53 0.76 -2.50 -7.23
CA SER A 53 1.70 -1.54 -6.63
C SER A 53 1.38 -1.20 -5.18
N LEU A 54 2.44 -0.87 -4.43
CA LEU A 54 2.37 -0.17 -3.15
C LEU A 54 2.43 1.34 -3.39
N TYR A 55 1.36 2.03 -3.00
CA TYR A 55 1.26 3.48 -3.00
C TYR A 55 1.54 4.04 -1.62
N LEU A 56 2.35 5.10 -1.58
CA LEU A 56 2.57 5.94 -0.41
C LEU A 56 1.89 7.28 -0.64
N ILE A 57 0.91 7.60 0.21
CA ILE A 57 0.01 8.72 0.00
C ILE A 57 -0.01 9.61 1.24
N ASP A 58 -0.04 10.92 1.06
CA ASP A 58 -0.38 11.85 2.13
C ASP A 58 -1.81 11.62 2.60
N LYS A 59 -1.98 11.31 3.89
CA LYS A 59 -3.32 10.98 4.40
C LYS A 59 -4.26 12.21 4.40
N ILE A 60 -3.72 13.43 4.44
CA ILE A 60 -4.52 14.66 4.54
C ILE A 60 -4.98 15.17 3.18
N SER A 61 -4.08 15.32 2.23
CA SER A 61 -4.33 15.88 0.89
C SER A 61 -4.65 14.81 -0.16
N GLY A 62 -4.29 13.55 0.10
CA GLY A 62 -4.37 12.48 -0.89
C GLY A 62 -3.28 12.54 -1.95
N ILE A 63 -2.27 13.41 -1.82
CA ILE A 63 -1.13 13.45 -2.76
C ILE A 63 -0.37 12.13 -2.69
N ILE A 64 -0.10 11.53 -3.86
CA ILE A 64 0.72 10.33 -3.96
C ILE A 64 2.19 10.78 -3.91
N TYR A 65 2.90 10.39 -2.87
CA TYR A 65 4.34 10.64 -2.74
C TYR A 65 5.14 9.64 -3.58
N GLN A 66 4.72 8.38 -3.60
CA GLN A 66 5.46 7.33 -4.28
C GLN A 66 4.57 6.15 -4.70
N ARG A 67 5.03 5.44 -5.72
CA ARG A 67 4.49 4.17 -6.20
C ARG A 67 5.65 3.19 -6.38
N LYS A 68 5.49 1.95 -5.90
CA LYS A 68 6.43 0.84 -6.12
C LYS A 68 5.67 -0.34 -6.68
N ALA A 69 6.15 -0.93 -7.78
CA ALA A 69 5.57 -2.16 -8.31
C ALA A 69 5.90 -3.33 -7.38
N VAL A 70 4.91 -4.19 -7.14
CA VAL A 70 5.00 -5.31 -6.17
C VAL A 70 4.47 -6.64 -6.72
N GLY A 71 4.07 -6.67 -7.99
CA GLY A 71 3.39 -7.81 -8.62
C GLY A 71 1.90 -7.82 -8.31
N HIS A 72 1.21 -8.94 -8.59
CA HIS A 72 -0.21 -9.07 -8.32
C HIS A 72 -0.54 -8.64 -6.88
N SER A 73 -1.44 -7.67 -6.75
CA SER A 73 -1.69 -7.01 -5.46
C SER A 73 -2.12 -8.03 -4.40
N PRO A 74 -1.49 -8.06 -3.22
CA PRO A 74 -1.88 -8.94 -2.12
C PRO A 74 -3.27 -8.56 -1.58
N TYR A 75 -4.01 -9.56 -1.10
CA TYR A 75 -5.35 -9.36 -0.51
C TYR A 75 -5.31 -8.83 0.93
N SER A 76 -4.12 -8.67 1.52
CA SER A 76 -3.89 -8.29 2.91
C SER A 76 -3.40 -6.85 3.06
N ALA A 77 -3.62 -6.28 4.24
CA ALA A 77 -3.07 -4.98 4.61
C ALA A 77 -1.54 -5.05 4.76
N CYS A 78 -0.87 -3.90 4.65
CA CYS A 78 0.56 -3.82 4.93
C CYS A 78 0.81 -4.00 6.44
N SER A 79 1.84 -4.75 6.80
CA SER A 79 2.33 -4.82 8.18
C SER A 79 3.44 -3.80 8.39
N ILE A 80 3.32 -2.93 9.40
CA ILE A 80 4.27 -1.84 9.62
C ILE A 80 4.87 -1.93 11.02
N LEU A 81 6.20 -2.03 11.10
CA LEU A 81 6.95 -2.09 12.37
C LEU A 81 8.32 -1.41 12.20
N SER A 82 8.71 -0.57 13.16
CA SER A 82 10.07 0.01 13.24
C SER A 82 10.57 0.60 11.91
N LYS A 83 9.75 1.46 11.28
CA LYS A 83 10.02 2.08 9.97
C LYS A 83 10.11 1.11 8.79
N ARG A 84 9.68 -0.14 8.95
CA ARG A 84 9.58 -1.09 7.85
C ARG A 84 8.13 -1.37 7.53
N VAL A 85 7.82 -1.41 6.24
CA VAL A 85 6.55 -1.93 5.74
C VAL A 85 6.81 -3.27 5.08
N VAL A 86 6.03 -4.27 5.43
CA VAL A 86 6.08 -5.62 4.88
C VAL A 86 4.75 -5.91 4.21
N ILE A 87 4.82 -6.43 2.99
CA ILE A 87 3.68 -6.81 2.20
C ILE A 87 3.87 -8.24 1.69
N GLY A 88 2.76 -8.96 1.52
CA GLY A 88 2.76 -10.13 0.65
C GLY A 88 2.82 -9.67 -0.81
N GLY A 89 3.37 -10.50 -1.67
CA GLY A 89 3.37 -10.27 -3.09
C GLY A 89 3.69 -11.55 -3.84
N GLY A 90 3.87 -11.39 -5.14
CA GLY A 90 4.22 -12.48 -6.04
C GLY A 90 3.44 -12.39 -7.33
N GLU A 91 4.12 -12.79 -8.39
CA GLU A 91 3.57 -12.99 -9.72
C GLU A 91 4.37 -14.16 -10.30
N PRO A 92 3.72 -15.16 -10.94
CA PRO A 92 4.42 -16.21 -11.64
C PRO A 92 5.62 -15.71 -12.46
N PRO A 93 6.79 -16.35 -12.34
CA PRO A 93 7.04 -17.62 -11.65
C PRO A 93 7.27 -17.51 -10.13
N SER A 94 7.46 -16.32 -9.57
CA SER A 94 7.73 -16.10 -8.15
C SER A 94 6.44 -15.97 -7.35
N ASN A 95 5.99 -17.07 -6.76
CA ASN A 95 4.78 -17.11 -5.94
C ASN A 95 5.11 -16.98 -4.44
N GLY A 96 4.27 -16.26 -3.69
CA GLY A 96 4.30 -16.29 -2.22
C GLY A 96 5.51 -15.62 -1.59
N ILE A 97 5.85 -14.41 -2.03
CA ILE A 97 6.99 -13.64 -1.50
C ILE A 97 6.54 -12.64 -0.44
N LEU A 98 7.44 -12.36 0.51
CA LEU A 98 7.32 -11.22 1.41
C LEU A 98 8.31 -10.15 0.96
N ILE A 99 7.79 -8.95 0.70
CA ILE A 99 8.60 -7.80 0.32
C ILE A 99 8.64 -6.83 1.51
N SER A 100 9.85 -6.46 1.93
CA SER A 100 10.07 -5.46 2.96
C SER A 100 10.66 -4.18 2.36
N TYR A 101 10.05 -3.05 2.72
CA TYR A 101 10.54 -1.73 2.41
C TYR A 101 10.90 -0.94 3.66
N LEU A 102 12.04 -0.23 3.63
CA LEU A 102 12.38 0.76 4.65
C LEU A 102 11.73 2.10 4.32
N ILE A 103 11.12 2.71 5.33
CA ILE A 103 10.54 4.04 5.31
C ILE A 103 11.61 5.01 5.84
N LYS A 104 12.03 5.96 5.01
CA LYS A 104 12.83 7.10 5.46
C LYS A 104 11.91 8.29 5.62
N GLU A 105 11.94 8.87 6.81
CA GLU A 105 11.31 10.16 7.09
C GLU A 105 12.31 11.26 6.71
N ASN A 106 11.93 12.12 5.78
CA ASN A 106 12.73 13.30 5.45
C ASN A 106 12.29 14.47 6.34
N MET A 107 13.23 15.28 6.85
CA MET A 107 12.93 16.41 7.75
C MET A 107 12.01 17.48 7.12
N LEU A 108 11.84 17.43 5.79
CA LEU A 108 10.95 18.30 5.01
C LEU A 108 9.54 17.69 4.77
N CYS A 109 9.11 16.73 5.60
CA CYS A 109 7.75 16.16 5.67
C CYS A 109 7.37 15.09 4.63
N LEU A 110 8.32 14.49 3.92
CA LEU A 110 8.02 13.40 2.98
C LEU A 110 8.59 12.07 3.49
N ASN A 111 7.70 11.10 3.63
CA ASN A 111 8.10 9.70 3.78
C ASN A 111 8.52 9.18 2.41
N GLU A 112 9.60 8.40 2.36
CA GLU A 112 10.12 7.76 1.15
C GLU A 112 10.33 6.27 1.39
N ILE A 113 10.05 5.46 0.37
CA ILE A 113 10.37 4.03 0.31
C ILE A 113 11.73 3.86 -0.37
N ILE A 114 12.72 3.39 0.39
CA ILE A 114 14.14 3.50 0.00
C ILE A 114 14.85 2.17 -0.28
N SER A 115 14.42 1.07 0.34
CA SER A 115 15.12 -0.22 0.16
C SER A 115 14.16 -1.36 -0.14
N TYR A 116 14.63 -2.38 -0.86
CA TYR A 116 13.93 -3.60 -1.19
C TYR A 116 14.66 -4.79 -0.56
N TYR A 117 13.93 -5.66 0.11
CA TYR A 117 14.42 -6.98 0.48
C TYR A 117 13.27 -7.99 0.33
N GLU A 118 13.56 -9.09 -0.35
CA GLU A 118 12.61 -10.15 -0.66
C GLU A 118 13.03 -11.40 0.11
N THR A 119 12.07 -12.06 0.74
CA THR A 119 12.24 -13.44 1.21
C THR A 119 11.13 -14.27 0.63
N GLY A 120 11.47 -15.29 -0.16
CA GLY A 120 10.57 -16.33 -0.59
C GLY A 120 10.85 -17.64 0.13
N ASN A 121 9.80 -18.43 0.37
CA ASN A 121 9.98 -19.88 0.42
C ASN A 121 10.11 -20.32 -1.04
N TYR A 122 11.32 -20.27 -1.60
CA TYR A 122 11.58 -20.98 -2.83
C TYR A 122 11.40 -22.47 -2.50
N THR A 123 10.25 -23.05 -2.80
CA THR A 123 10.26 -24.47 -3.10
C THR A 123 11.15 -24.58 -4.32
N GLU A 124 12.39 -25.02 -4.13
CA GLU A 124 13.15 -25.65 -5.20
C GLU A 124 12.31 -26.84 -5.67
N ASN A 125 11.33 -26.59 -6.54
CA ASN A 125 10.68 -27.66 -7.27
C ASN A 125 11.69 -28.09 -8.33
N SER A 126 12.62 -28.93 -7.90
CA SER A 126 13.57 -29.62 -8.74
C SER A 126 12.91 -30.76 -9.51
N ASN A 127 11.69 -30.56 -10.04
CA ASN A 127 11.03 -31.48 -10.97
C ASN A 127 10.02 -30.70 -11.82
N MET A 128 10.41 -30.50 -13.08
CA MET A 128 9.52 -30.25 -14.23
C MET A 128 8.54 -31.40 -14.44
#